data_AF-A0A939GHY6-F1
#
_entry.id   AF-A0A939GHY6-F1
#
_cell.length_a   1.000
_cell.length_b   1.000
_cell.length_c   1.000
_cell.angle_alpha   90.00
_cell.angle_beta   90.00
_cell.angle_gamma   90.00
#
_symmetry.space_group_name_H-M   'P 1'
#
loop_
_entity.id
_entity.type
_entity.pdbx_description
1 polymer ?
#
loop_
_entity_poly.entity_id
_entity_poly.type
_entity_poly.pdbx_seq_one_letter_code
_entity_poly.pdbx_strand_id
1 'polypeptide(L)'
;MGSSDIQAFIISFIHWFVMSAIDRKKYRMLTSGPGLHLGPNENLACDVMIYDRDGLTNDRINVKYVDVPPLVAIEVDVRVEL
;
A
#
# COMPACT_ATOMS: atom_id res chain seq x y z
N MET A 1 8.74 -10.67 2.95
CA MET A 1 8.20 -11.88 2.31
C MET A 1 8.02 -11.58 0.82
N GLY A 2 8.25 -12.54 -0.06
CA GLY A 2 7.98 -12.37 -1.50
C GLY A 2 6.53 -12.72 -1.83
N SER A 3 5.96 -12.12 -2.87
CA SER A 3 4.63 -12.47 -3.40
C SER A 3 4.73 -13.58 -4.46
N SER A 4 3.64 -14.33 -4.65
CA SER A 4 3.50 -15.23 -5.80
C SER A 4 3.36 -14.46 -7.11
N ASP A 5 3.58 -15.13 -8.23
CA ASP A 5 3.34 -14.59 -9.57
C ASP A 5 1.89 -14.15 -9.76
N ILE A 6 0.92 -14.95 -9.30
CA ILE A 6 -0.52 -14.60 -9.35
C ILE A 6 -0.81 -13.37 -8.49
N GLN A 7 -0.32 -13.33 -7.26
CA GLN A 7 -0.51 -12.18 -6.37
C GLN A 7 0.08 -10.91 -6.98
N ALA A 8 1.31 -10.98 -7.49
CA ALA A 8 1.97 -9.86 -8.16
C ALA A 8 1.20 -9.40 -9.42
N PHE A 9 0.65 -10.34 -10.19
CA PHE A 9 -0.16 -10.03 -11.37
C PHE A 9 -1.46 -9.29 -11.00
N ILE A 10 -2.16 -9.74 -9.94
CA ILE A 10 -3.36 -9.06 -9.44
C ILE A 10 -3.03 -7.67 -8.90
N ILE A 11 -1.99 -7.53 -8.07
CA ILE A 11 -1.53 -6.23 -7.55
C ILE A 11 -1.20 -5.26 -8.70
N SER A 12 -0.57 -5.76 -9.77
CA SER A 12 -0.27 -4.95 -10.96
C SER A 12 -1.53 -4.44 -11.66
N PHE A 13 -2.57 -5.28 -11.73
CA PHE A 13 -3.88 -4.89 -12.27
C PHE A 13 -4.60 -3.86 -11.40
N ILE A 14 -4.59 -4.05 -10.08
CA ILE A 14 -5.13 -3.08 -9.10
C ILE A 14 -4.41 -1.75 -9.27
N HIS A 15 -3.08 -1.75 -9.31
CA HIS A 15 -2.28 -0.54 -9.52
C HIS A 15 -2.67 0.18 -10.82
N TRP A 16 -2.74 -0.54 -11.94
CA TRP A 16 -3.14 0.05 -13.21
C TRP A 16 -4.54 0.67 -13.16
N PHE A 17 -5.52 -0.07 -12.63
CA PHE A 17 -6.90 0.40 -12.54
C PHE A 17 -7.02 1.64 -11.64
N VAL A 18 -6.48 1.57 -10.42
CA VAL A 18 -6.54 2.68 -9.46
C VAL A 18 -5.84 3.91 -10.00
N MET A 19 -4.61 3.79 -10.51
CA MET A 19 -3.85 4.92 -11.03
C MET A 19 -4.45 5.54 -12.29
N SER A 20 -5.29 4.80 -13.02
CA SER A 20 -6.03 5.32 -14.18
C SER A 20 -7.29 6.09 -13.80
N ALA A 21 -7.84 5.87 -12.61
CA ALA A 21 -9.12 6.46 -12.17
C ALA A 21 -8.99 7.49 -11.04
N ILE A 22 -7.96 7.38 -10.20
CA ILE A 22 -7.82 8.20 -8.98
C ILE A 22 -7.41 9.65 -9.29
N ASP A 23 -7.87 10.59 -8.46
CA ASP A 23 -7.34 11.97 -8.47
C ASP A 23 -5.91 11.98 -7.94
N ARG A 24 -4.94 11.87 -8.86
CA ARG A 24 -3.51 11.85 -8.55
C ARG A 24 -2.99 13.15 -7.91
N LYS A 25 -3.77 14.24 -7.89
CA LYS A 25 -3.40 15.45 -7.14
C LYS A 25 -3.77 15.35 -5.67
N LYS A 26 -4.81 14.58 -5.34
CA LYS A 26 -5.30 14.39 -3.96
C LYS A 26 -4.75 13.15 -3.29
N TYR A 27 -4.41 12.13 -4.07
CA TYR A 27 -4.04 10.84 -3.51
C TYR A 27 -2.65 10.37 -3.93
N ARG A 28 -2.05 9.53 -3.09
CA ARG A 28 -0.83 8.76 -3.38
C ARG A 28 -1.10 7.29 -3.15
N MET A 29 -0.61 6.45 -4.04
CA MET A 29 -0.62 5.00 -3.89
C MET A 29 0.81 4.52 -3.69
N LEU A 30 1.02 3.68 -2.68
CA LEU A 30 2.25 2.92 -2.46
C LEU A 30 1.97 1.43 -2.67
N THR A 31 2.91 0.75 -3.29
CA THR A 31 2.90 -0.69 -3.54
C THR A 31 4.23 -1.29 -3.07
N SER A 32 4.40 -2.61 -3.18
CA SER A 32 5.61 -3.36 -2.81
C SER A 32 5.76 -3.68 -1.31
N GLY A 33 4.65 -3.88 -0.60
CA GLY A 33 4.71 -4.16 0.83
C GLY A 33 5.08 -2.95 1.70
N PRO A 34 4.56 -1.73 1.46
CA PRO A 34 4.83 -0.61 2.37
C PRO A 34 4.47 -0.98 3.82
N GLY A 35 5.32 -0.54 4.75
CA GLY A 35 5.12 -0.80 6.17
C GLY A 35 4.07 0.13 6.77
N LEU A 36 3.16 -0.44 7.56
CA LEU A 36 2.15 0.24 8.37
C LEU A 36 2.49 0.06 9.85
N HIS A 37 2.82 1.16 10.52
CA HIS A 37 3.12 1.15 11.96
C HIS A 37 1.84 1.41 12.76
N LEU A 38 1.34 0.40 13.48
CA LEU A 38 0.14 0.52 14.34
C LEU A 38 0.50 0.83 15.80
N GLY A 39 1.68 0.38 16.24
CA GLY A 39 2.17 0.59 17.60
C GLY A 39 3.51 -0.09 17.87
N PRO A 40 4.04 0.00 19.11
CA PRO A 40 5.29 -0.65 19.49
C PRO A 40 5.25 -2.15 19.21
N ASN A 41 6.16 -2.64 18.37
CA ASN A 41 6.22 -4.03 17.88
C ASN A 41 5.00 -4.50 17.07
N GLU A 42 4.13 -3.58 16.63
CA GLU A 42 2.96 -3.88 15.82
C GLU A 42 3.11 -3.21 14.45
N ASN A 43 3.78 -3.91 13.54
CA ASN A 43 4.02 -3.46 12.18
C ASN A 43 3.41 -4.46 11.20
N LEU A 44 2.64 -3.96 10.25
CA LEU A 44 2.10 -4.72 9.14
C LEU A 44 2.81 -4.32 7.85
N ALA A 45 2.80 -5.19 6.86
CA ALA A 45 3.23 -4.89 5.50
C ALA A 45 2.06 -5.19 4.58
N CYS A 46 1.52 -4.14 3.96
CA CYS A 46 0.34 -4.29 3.09
C CYS A 46 0.74 -4.30 1.63
N ASP A 47 0.03 -5.06 0.79
CA ASP A 47 0.32 -5.14 -0.64
C ASP A 47 0.17 -3.78 -1.35
N VAL A 48 -0.91 -3.06 -1.03
CA VAL A 48 -1.25 -1.75 -1.59
C VAL A 48 -1.80 -0.84 -0.49
N MET A 49 -1.32 0.41 -0.45
CA MET A 49 -1.87 1.46 0.41
C MET A 49 -2.13 2.75 -0.35
N ILE A 50 -3.25 3.41 -0.06
CA ILE A 50 -3.65 4.68 -0.64
C ILE A 50 -3.78 5.72 0.47
N TYR A 51 -3.16 6.87 0.26
CA TYR A 51 -3.08 7.97 1.21
C TYR A 51 -3.67 9.24 0.62
N ASP A 52 -4.17 10.10 1.50
CA ASP A 52 -4.31 11.52 1.21
C ASP A 52 -2.91 12.13 0.98
N ARG A 53 -2.76 12.96 -0.06
CA ARG A 53 -1.48 13.57 -0.42
C ARG A 53 -1.05 14.66 0.57
N ASP A 54 -2.01 15.33 1.21
CA ASP A 54 -1.74 16.33 2.24
C ASP A 54 -1.37 15.65 3.56
N GLY A 55 -1.84 14.41 3.77
CA GLY A 55 -1.39 13.53 4.86
C GLY A 55 0.02 12.97 4.63
N LEU A 56 0.25 12.34 3.48
CA LEU A 56 1.55 11.77 3.08
C LEU A 56 2.31 12.76 2.17
N THR A 57 2.90 13.77 2.80
CA THR A 57 3.72 14.79 2.13
C THR A 57 5.08 14.24 1.70
N ASN A 58 5.79 14.96 0.82
CA ASN A 58 7.09 14.49 0.28
C ASN A 58 8.16 14.32 1.37
N ASP A 59 8.18 15.19 2.38
CA ASP A 59 9.12 15.15 3.50
C ASP A 59 8.90 13.95 4.44
N ARG A 60 7.70 13.36 4.42
CA ARG A 60 7.38 12.13 5.15
C ARG A 60 7.78 10.85 4.42
N ILE A 61 8.17 10.94 3.14
CA ILE A 61 8.68 9.81 2.37
C ILE A 61 10.18 9.70 2.61
N ASN A 62 10.57 8.69 3.39
CA ASN A 62 11.96 8.42 3.73
C ASN A 62 12.17 6.91 3.92
N VAL A 63 13.31 6.52 4.49
CA VAL A 63 13.70 5.10 4.67
C VAL A 63 12.99 4.39 5.82
N LYS A 64 12.12 5.07 6.58
CA LYS A 64 11.32 4.50 7.67
C LYS A 64 9.93 4.09 7.18
N TYR A 65 9.19 3.35 8.02
CA TYR A 65 7.77 3.09 7.78
C TYR A 65 6.97 4.39 7.76
N VAL A 66 5.89 4.35 6.98
CA VAL A 66 4.96 5.48 6.91
C VAL A 66 4.27 5.61 8.27
N ASP A 67 4.35 6.81 8.86
CA ASP A 67 3.78 7.15 10.16
C ASP A 67 2.41 7.85 10.05
N VAL A 68 1.84 7.82 8.84
CA VAL A 68 0.51 8.36 8.51
C VAL A 68 -0.43 7.19 8.24
N PRO A 69 -1.67 7.20 8.76
CA PRO A 69 -2.62 6.16 8.43
C PRO A 69 -3.04 6.23 6.95
N PRO A 70 -3.07 5.11 6.22
CA PRO A 70 -3.65 5.07 4.89
C PRO A 70 -5.17 5.29 4.96
N LEU A 71 -5.73 5.88 3.90
CA LEU A 71 -7.19 5.92 3.70
C LEU A 71 -7.73 4.54 3.31
N VAL A 72 -6.94 3.78 2.55
CA VAL A 72 -7.28 2.42 2.10
C VAL A 72 -6.03 1.55 2.17
N ALA A 73 -6.17 0.36 2.75
CA ALA A 73 -5.19 -0.72 2.68
C ALA A 73 -5.85 -1.91 1.97
N ILE A 74 -5.14 -2.52 1.03
CA ILE A 74 -5.62 -3.69 0.27
C ILE A 74 -4.57 -4.80 0.43
N GLU A 75 -5.05 -5.99 0.79
CA GLU A 75 -4.28 -7.23 0.82
C GLU A 75 -4.83 -8.20 -0.22
N VAL A 76 -3.94 -8.89 -0.94
CA VAL A 76 -4.30 -9.87 -1.96
C VAL A 76 -3.86 -11.25 -1.50
N ASP A 77 -4.82 -12.02 -0.99
CA ASP A 77 -4.59 -13.43 -0.72
C ASP A 77 -5.06 -14.29 -1.91
N VAL A 78 -4.18 -15.17 -2.37
CA VAL A 78 -4.42 -16.11 -3.47
C VAL A 78 -4.56 -17.56 -2.99
N ARG A 79 -4.34 -17.81 -1.70
CA ARG A 79 -4.56 -19.11 -1.08
C ARG A 79 -5.74 -19.01 -0.13
N VAL A 80 -6.84 -19.67 -0.50
CA VAL A 80 -8.02 -19.78 0.37
C VAL A 80 -7.89 -20.97 1.34
N GLU A 81 -6.78 -21.71 1.33
CA GLU A 81 -6.60 -22.92 2.15
C GLU A 81 -5.66 -22.69 3.35
N LEU A 82 -6.20 -23.03 4.54
CA LEU A 82 -5.51 -23.30 5.81
C LEU A 82 -4.66 -24.57 5.72
#